data_AF-T1KEH1-F1
#
_entry.id   AF-T1KEH1-F1
#
_cell.length_a   1.000
_cell.length_b   1.000
_cell.length_c   1.000
_cell.angle_alpha   90.00
_cell.angle_beta   90.00
_cell.angle_gamma   90.00
#
_symmetry.space_group_name_H-M   'P 1'
#
loop_
_entity.id
_entity.type
_entity.pdbx_description
1 polymer ?
#
loop_
_entity_poly.entity_id
_entity_poly.type
_entity_poly.pdbx_seq_one_letter_code
_entity_poly.pdbx_strand_id
1 'polypeptide(L)'
;MVGFTILNIYWIIFVLTFHGQLITSTQVNKYLLSLNQSNNSFNVGLLMVKRYRKDAVRFDLVHIGPAIDIAREKCLNYYDINLNINQGYYEDTCKEREAIGQAYDLLEKYKGNLVGFIGPACSNDLQAVSQLAAYKKIPILTGLGDIIPIHRSDLTSLIRLSYDMRDKARAILAFLDYFKWKIFGLVFRFGDVYYNTLADVLLKLLKLPKYSHFKCNCRETYFRDFDKVIITDIDKVLQRMTTCSRIIIILGGDKDVRTILLKAHHQGMTQGEYVFIYPELIEAEALGNMSWSRGVACNQTSID
;
A
#
# COMPACT_ATOMS: atom_id res chain seq x y z
N MET A 1 50.73 -9.79 10.09
CA MET A 1 51.49 -9.19 11.21
C MET A 1 51.33 -7.69 11.09
N VAL A 2 50.71 -6.90 11.96
CA VAL A 2 50.09 -6.98 13.28
C VAL A 2 48.95 -5.95 13.15
N GLY A 3 47.66 -6.17 13.38
CA GLY A 3 47.00 -6.89 14.47
C GLY A 3 46.61 -5.89 15.56
N PHE A 4 45.43 -5.25 15.49
CA PHE A 4 44.63 -4.85 16.66
C PHE A 4 43.17 -4.59 16.26
N THR A 5 42.33 -5.52 16.69
CA THR A 5 40.87 -5.44 16.85
C THR A 5 40.51 -4.56 18.06
N ILE A 6 39.40 -3.82 18.00
CA ILE A 6 38.34 -3.77 19.02
C ILE A 6 37.12 -2.98 18.48
N LEU A 7 35.97 -3.47 18.93
CA LEU A 7 34.57 -3.20 18.59
C LEU A 7 34.14 -1.73 18.65
N ASN A 8 33.12 -1.38 17.86
CA ASN A 8 32.20 -0.30 18.17
C ASN A 8 30.75 -0.67 17.83
N ILE A 9 30.15 -1.48 18.71
CA ILE A 9 28.72 -1.79 18.80
C ILE A 9 28.09 -0.76 19.76
N TYR A 10 28.15 0.54 19.42
CA TYR A 10 27.66 1.61 20.30
C TYR A 10 26.72 2.60 19.61
N TRP A 11 25.83 2.12 18.74
CA TRP A 11 24.75 2.94 18.18
C TRP A 11 23.33 2.35 18.34
N ILE A 12 23.16 1.23 19.06
CA ILE A 12 21.85 0.58 19.26
C ILE A 12 21.25 0.80 20.68
N ILE A 13 21.87 1.65 21.52
CA ILE A 13 21.37 1.91 22.87
C ILE A 13 21.20 3.42 23.05
N PHE A 14 20.15 4.02 22.47
CA PHE A 14 19.77 5.39 22.86
C PHE A 14 18.27 5.74 22.78
N VAL A 15 17.32 4.79 22.69
CA VAL A 15 15.89 5.17 22.59
C VAL A 15 14.95 4.49 23.59
N LEU A 16 15.43 3.76 24.60
CA LEU A 16 14.50 3.15 25.57
C LEU A 16 14.97 3.28 27.02
N THR A 17 14.91 4.48 27.60
CA THR A 17 14.78 4.67 29.06
C THR A 17 14.28 6.08 29.38
N PHE A 18 12.96 6.26 29.52
CA PHE A 18 12.36 7.23 30.45
C PHE A 18 10.95 6.76 30.80
N HIS A 19 10.88 5.75 31.66
CA HIS A 19 10.07 5.65 32.88
C HIS A 19 10.23 4.23 33.40
N GLY A 20 10.90 4.12 34.54
CA GLY A 20 11.45 2.89 35.05
C GLY A 20 10.41 1.89 35.54
N GLN A 21 10.68 0.62 35.25
CA GLN A 21 10.78 -0.44 36.25
C GLN A 21 11.73 -1.50 35.69
N LEU A 22 12.86 -1.71 36.38
CA LEU A 22 13.82 -2.78 36.12
C LEU A 22 13.15 -4.11 36.49
N ILE A 23 12.69 -4.86 35.49
CA ILE A 23 12.37 -6.28 35.66
C ILE A 23 13.68 -7.03 35.42
N THR A 24 14.31 -7.47 36.49
CA THR A 24 15.47 -8.35 36.48
C THR A 24 15.17 -9.63 35.70
N SER A 25 16.16 -10.11 34.93
CA SER A 25 16.10 -11.24 33.97
C SER A 25 15.84 -12.63 34.57
N THR A 26 15.25 -12.71 35.75
CA THR A 26 14.86 -13.95 36.45
C THR A 26 13.35 -14.16 36.49
N GLN A 27 12.53 -13.20 36.03
CA GLN A 27 11.07 -13.36 35.90
C GLN A 27 10.58 -13.71 34.50
N VAL A 28 11.44 -13.67 33.47
CA VAL A 28 11.08 -14.12 32.11
C VAL A 28 10.79 -15.63 32.07
N ASN A 29 11.30 -16.40 33.04
CA ASN A 29 11.06 -17.84 33.15
C ASN A 29 9.81 -18.24 33.97
N LYS A 30 9.01 -17.29 34.49
CA LYS A 30 7.81 -17.62 35.29
C LYS A 30 6.47 -17.41 34.57
N TYR A 31 6.52 -16.89 33.34
CA TYR A 31 5.40 -16.87 32.39
C TYR A 31 5.63 -17.78 31.17
N LEU A 32 6.56 -18.74 31.28
CA LEU A 32 6.35 -20.04 30.67
C LEU A 32 5.16 -20.65 31.41
N LEU A 33 3.97 -20.23 30.96
CA LEU A 33 2.74 -20.95 31.12
C LEU A 33 3.08 -22.43 31.06
N SER A 34 2.58 -23.16 32.04
CA SER A 34 2.38 -24.59 31.92
C SER A 34 1.61 -24.86 30.63
N LEU A 35 2.34 -24.92 29.51
CA LEU A 35 1.96 -25.60 28.30
C LEU A 35 2.02 -27.07 28.69
N ASN A 36 0.97 -27.51 29.42
CA ASN A 36 0.43 -28.84 29.21
C ASN A 36 0.50 -29.07 27.70
N GLN A 37 1.02 -30.22 27.27
CA GLN A 37 1.19 -30.64 25.88
C GLN A 37 -0.10 -30.48 25.06
N SER A 38 -0.45 -29.25 24.73
CA SER A 38 -1.34 -28.86 23.66
C SER A 38 -0.43 -28.75 22.47
N ASN A 39 -0.65 -29.58 21.45
CA ASN A 39 -0.06 -29.35 20.14
C ASN A 39 -0.15 -27.85 19.83
N ASN A 40 0.98 -27.19 19.53
CA ASN A 40 1.08 -25.77 19.18
C ASN A 40 0.43 -25.49 17.81
N SER A 41 -0.83 -25.91 17.66
CA SER A 41 -1.57 -25.94 16.43
C SER A 41 -2.71 -24.93 16.51
N PHE A 42 -2.73 -23.97 15.59
CA PHE A 42 -3.67 -22.86 15.61
C PHE A 42 -4.45 -22.80 14.29
N ASN A 43 -5.78 -22.67 14.38
CA ASN A 43 -6.61 -22.52 13.20
C ASN A 43 -6.67 -21.05 12.77
N VAL A 44 -6.24 -20.78 11.53
CA VAL A 44 -6.23 -19.45 10.93
C VAL A 44 -7.15 -19.47 9.72
N GLY A 45 -8.00 -18.45 9.56
CA GLY A 45 -8.87 -18.31 8.40
C GLY A 45 -8.17 -17.53 7.30
N LEU A 46 -8.12 -18.05 6.07
CA LEU A 46 -7.54 -17.35 4.93
C LEU A 46 -8.65 -16.85 4.01
N LEU A 47 -8.87 -15.53 4.03
CA LEU A 47 -9.92 -14.84 3.27
C LEU A 47 -9.32 -14.18 2.04
N MET A 48 -9.51 -14.78 0.86
CA MET A 48 -8.91 -14.28 -0.37
C MET A 48 -9.76 -14.61 -1.61
N VAL A 49 -9.65 -13.75 -2.62
CA VAL A 49 -10.08 -14.12 -3.98
C VAL A 49 -9.16 -15.24 -4.47
N LYS A 50 -9.73 -16.33 -4.98
CA LYS A 50 -8.94 -17.47 -5.46
C LYS A 50 -8.11 -17.09 -6.68
N ARG A 51 -8.76 -16.55 -7.71
CA ARG A 51 -8.12 -15.96 -8.89
C ARG A 51 -8.91 -14.75 -9.33
N TYR A 52 -8.26 -13.60 -9.41
CA TYR A 52 -8.92 -12.39 -9.85
C TYR A 52 -9.11 -12.40 -11.37
N ARG A 53 -10.24 -11.88 -11.83
CA ARG A 53 -10.62 -11.87 -13.24
C ARG A 53 -9.51 -11.25 -14.10
N LYS A 54 -9.10 -12.00 -15.14
CA LYS A 54 -8.05 -11.61 -16.10
C LYS A 54 -6.68 -11.34 -15.44
N ASP A 55 -6.41 -11.92 -14.28
CA ASP A 55 -5.18 -11.72 -13.50
C ASP A 55 -4.87 -10.23 -13.29
N ALA A 56 -5.93 -9.43 -13.15
CA ALA A 56 -5.82 -7.97 -13.13
C ALA A 56 -5.24 -7.41 -11.82
N VAL A 57 -5.06 -8.27 -10.81
CA VAL A 57 -4.44 -7.91 -9.53
C VAL A 57 -3.42 -8.99 -9.13
N ARG A 58 -2.51 -8.64 -8.22
CA ARG A 58 -1.43 -9.53 -7.76
C ARG A 58 -1.58 -9.98 -6.30
N PHE A 59 -2.76 -9.75 -5.72
CA PHE A 59 -3.04 -10.08 -4.32
C PHE A 59 -4.04 -11.24 -4.16
N ASP A 60 -4.34 -11.98 -5.22
CA ASP A 60 -5.19 -13.18 -5.13
C ASP A 60 -4.38 -14.39 -4.63
N LEU A 61 -5.07 -15.49 -4.37
CA LEU A 61 -4.47 -16.71 -3.84
C LEU A 61 -3.42 -17.31 -4.78
N VAL A 62 -3.62 -17.22 -6.11
CA VAL A 62 -2.64 -17.73 -7.09
C VAL A 62 -1.29 -17.02 -6.94
N HIS A 63 -1.29 -15.73 -6.64
CA HIS A 63 -0.06 -14.95 -6.50
C HIS A 63 0.52 -14.97 -5.07
N ILE A 64 -0.32 -14.95 -4.03
CA ILE A 64 0.12 -14.80 -2.63
C ILE A 64 0.17 -16.13 -1.87
N GLY A 65 -0.57 -17.14 -2.32
CA GLY A 65 -0.62 -18.47 -1.69
C GLY A 65 0.76 -19.07 -1.39
N PRO A 66 1.72 -19.08 -2.34
CA PRO A 66 3.06 -19.59 -2.09
C PRO A 66 3.78 -18.88 -0.92
N ALA A 67 3.60 -17.57 -0.77
CA ALA A 67 4.19 -16.83 0.34
C ALA A 67 3.60 -17.25 1.70
N ILE A 68 2.31 -17.58 1.74
CA ILE A 68 1.62 -18.08 2.93
C ILE A 68 2.09 -19.49 3.27
N ASP A 69 2.27 -20.37 2.27
CA ASP A 69 2.80 -21.72 2.49
C ASP A 69 4.23 -21.67 3.06
N ILE A 70 5.10 -20.82 2.50
CA ILE A 70 6.46 -20.60 3.03
C ILE A 70 6.40 -20.05 4.47
N ALA A 71 5.48 -19.13 4.76
CA ALA A 71 5.32 -18.61 6.11
C ALA A 71 4.87 -19.70 7.10
N ARG A 72 3.92 -20.57 6.71
CA ARG A 72 3.49 -21.72 7.51
C ARG A 72 4.65 -22.68 7.79
N GLU A 73 5.44 -23.01 6.78
CA GLU A 73 6.62 -23.88 6.93
C GLU A 73 7.65 -23.26 7.88
N LYS A 74 7.86 -21.94 7.80
CA LYS A 74 8.75 -21.24 8.73
C LYS A 74 8.20 -21.25 10.17
N CYS A 75 6.91 -21.03 10.35
CA CYS A 75 6.26 -21.14 11.68
C CYS A 75 6.51 -22.51 12.30
N LEU A 76 6.33 -23.57 11.51
CA LEU A 76 6.54 -24.94 11.99
C LEU A 76 8.02 -25.20 12.34
N ASN A 77 8.93 -24.88 11.43
CA ASN A 77 10.33 -25.27 11.55
C ASN A 77 11.15 -24.41 12.53
N TYR A 78 10.83 -23.11 12.65
CA TYR A 78 11.63 -22.19 13.48
C TYR A 78 10.98 -21.85 14.82
N TYR A 79 9.67 -21.97 14.93
CA TYR A 79 8.93 -21.55 16.13
C TYR A 79 8.14 -22.68 16.79
N ASP A 80 8.16 -23.90 16.23
CA ASP A 80 7.34 -25.03 16.69
C ASP A 80 5.85 -24.65 16.75
N ILE A 81 5.39 -23.87 15.77
CA ILE A 81 4.01 -23.41 15.62
C ILE A 81 3.41 -23.99 14.34
N ASN A 82 2.43 -24.87 14.48
CA ASN A 82 1.67 -25.40 13.36
C ASN A 82 0.45 -24.50 13.05
N LEU A 83 0.40 -23.91 11.86
CA LEU A 83 -0.74 -23.11 11.42
C LEU A 83 -1.66 -23.93 10.50
N ASN A 84 -2.85 -24.27 10.98
CA ASN A 84 -3.88 -24.90 10.16
C ASN A 84 -4.61 -23.80 9.36
N ILE A 85 -4.24 -23.66 8.09
CA ILE A 85 -4.84 -22.66 7.19
C ILE A 85 -6.20 -23.16 6.68
N ASN A 86 -7.27 -22.46 7.06
CA ASN A 86 -8.63 -22.81 6.73
C ASN A 86 -9.16 -21.90 5.63
N GLN A 87 -9.73 -22.50 4.60
CA GLN A 87 -10.06 -21.82 3.36
C GLN A 87 -11.34 -21.02 3.50
N GLY A 88 -11.27 -19.71 3.25
CA GLY A 88 -12.41 -18.81 3.10
C GLY A 88 -12.32 -18.09 1.76
N TYR A 89 -12.24 -18.86 0.69
CA TYR A 89 -11.99 -18.34 -0.65
C TYR A 89 -13.29 -17.96 -1.37
N TYR A 90 -13.18 -17.01 -2.28
CA TYR A 90 -14.28 -16.61 -3.14
C TYR A 90 -13.78 -16.28 -4.55
N GLU A 91 -14.69 -16.31 -5.54
CA GLU A 91 -14.33 -16.36 -6.95
C GLU A 91 -14.47 -15.00 -7.67
N ASP A 92 -13.77 -14.90 -8.80
CA ASP A 92 -13.75 -13.82 -9.80
C ASP A 92 -13.18 -12.47 -9.37
N THR A 93 -13.70 -11.89 -8.30
CA THR A 93 -13.49 -10.48 -7.95
C THR A 93 -13.72 -10.27 -6.46
N CYS A 94 -13.33 -9.08 -5.97
CA CYS A 94 -13.67 -8.65 -4.63
C CYS A 94 -15.18 -8.46 -4.49
N LYS A 95 -15.77 -9.15 -3.52
CA LYS A 95 -17.22 -9.25 -3.29
C LYS A 95 -17.44 -9.21 -1.79
N GLU A 96 -17.81 -8.03 -1.28
CA GLU A 96 -17.99 -7.77 0.15
C GLU A 96 -18.87 -8.81 0.84
N ARG A 97 -20.00 -9.15 0.22
CA ARG A 97 -20.96 -10.17 0.71
C ARG A 97 -20.33 -11.55 0.87
N GLU A 98 -19.50 -11.96 -0.09
CA GLU A 98 -18.82 -13.26 -0.02
C GLU A 98 -17.74 -13.24 1.06
N ALA A 99 -16.95 -12.17 1.13
CA ALA A 99 -15.87 -12.05 2.09
C ALA A 99 -16.38 -12.14 3.55
N ILE A 100 -17.44 -11.40 3.88
CA ILE A 100 -18.04 -11.45 5.23
C ILE A 100 -18.75 -12.79 5.49
N GLY A 101 -19.40 -13.38 4.47
CA GLY A 101 -20.03 -14.70 4.57
C GLY A 101 -19.02 -15.81 4.86
N GLN A 102 -17.92 -15.87 4.11
CA GLN A 102 -16.83 -16.82 4.34
C GLN A 102 -16.18 -16.64 5.71
N ALA A 103 -16.01 -15.39 6.16
CA ALA A 103 -15.51 -15.11 7.51
C ALA A 103 -16.45 -15.65 8.59
N TYR A 104 -17.77 -15.44 8.42
CA TYR A 104 -18.79 -15.97 9.32
C TYR A 104 -18.79 -17.51 9.34
N ASP A 105 -18.77 -18.15 8.18
CA ASP A 105 -18.77 -19.61 8.07
C ASP A 105 -17.54 -20.24 8.76
N LEU A 106 -16.37 -19.61 8.65
CA LEU A 106 -15.17 -20.04 9.37
C LEU A 106 -15.32 -19.87 10.89
N LEU A 107 -15.91 -18.78 11.37
CA LEU A 107 -16.16 -18.59 12.80
C LEU A 107 -17.11 -19.66 13.34
N GLU A 108 -18.18 -19.98 12.61
CA GLU A 108 -19.16 -21.00 13.00
C GLU A 108 -18.58 -22.41 12.92
N LYS A 109 -17.72 -22.70 11.94
CA LYS A 109 -17.08 -24.01 11.80
C LYS A 109 -16.07 -24.29 12.91
N TYR A 110 -15.30 -23.28 13.32
CA TYR A 110 -14.21 -23.46 14.29
C TYR A 110 -14.53 -22.95 15.70
N LYS A 111 -15.74 -22.44 15.97
CA LYS A 111 -16.31 -22.06 17.29
C LYS A 111 -15.30 -21.75 18.40
N GLY A 112 -14.62 -20.62 18.30
CA GLY A 112 -13.67 -20.14 19.32
C GLY A 112 -12.24 -20.71 19.22
N ASN A 113 -12.02 -21.72 18.38
CA ASN A 113 -10.70 -22.28 18.07
C ASN A 113 -10.00 -21.59 16.88
N LEU A 114 -10.66 -20.62 16.24
CA LEU A 114 -10.08 -19.77 15.21
C LEU A 114 -9.33 -18.62 15.88
N VAL A 115 -8.03 -18.50 15.65
CA VAL A 115 -7.20 -17.49 16.33
C VAL A 115 -7.08 -16.17 15.58
N GLY A 116 -7.45 -16.14 14.30
CA GLY A 116 -7.32 -14.96 13.47
C GLY A 116 -7.63 -15.20 12.00
N PHE A 117 -7.71 -14.11 11.27
CA PHE A 117 -7.82 -14.10 9.82
C PHE A 117 -6.56 -13.56 9.15
N ILE A 118 -6.24 -14.09 7.98
CA ILE A 118 -5.32 -13.50 7.01
C ILE A 118 -6.16 -13.00 5.83
N GLY A 119 -6.01 -11.73 5.47
CA GLY A 119 -6.85 -11.06 4.49
C GLY A 119 -8.24 -10.67 5.04
N PRO A 120 -9.13 -10.14 4.18
CA PRO A 120 -8.94 -9.93 2.74
C PRO A 120 -8.06 -8.71 2.41
N ALA A 121 -7.73 -8.57 1.12
CA ALA A 121 -6.87 -7.50 0.60
C ALA A 121 -7.65 -6.29 0.08
N CYS A 122 -8.84 -6.51 -0.51
CA CYS A 122 -9.67 -5.44 -1.04
C CYS A 122 -10.27 -4.60 0.08
N SER A 123 -10.25 -3.27 -0.07
CA SER A 123 -10.64 -2.37 1.02
C SER A 123 -12.10 -2.54 1.48
N ASN A 124 -13.05 -2.72 0.56
CA ASN A 124 -14.47 -2.90 0.91
C ASN A 124 -14.69 -4.24 1.63
N ASP A 125 -14.15 -5.32 1.07
CA ASP A 125 -14.19 -6.66 1.68
C ASP A 125 -13.56 -6.61 3.09
N LEU A 126 -12.41 -5.97 3.23
CA LEU A 126 -11.71 -5.84 4.51
C LEU A 126 -12.49 -4.98 5.50
N GLN A 127 -13.13 -3.91 5.05
CA GLN A 127 -13.97 -3.08 5.89
C GLN A 127 -15.12 -3.88 6.50
N ALA A 128 -15.84 -4.66 5.68
CA ALA A 128 -16.94 -5.50 6.15
C ALA A 128 -16.46 -6.59 7.12
N VAL A 129 -15.40 -7.32 6.76
CA VAL A 129 -14.83 -8.37 7.61
C VAL A 129 -14.27 -7.77 8.92
N SER A 130 -13.66 -6.58 8.88
CA SER A 130 -13.09 -5.92 10.06
C SER A 130 -14.13 -5.56 11.10
N GLN A 131 -15.33 -5.14 10.69
CA GLN A 131 -16.42 -4.87 11.63
C GLN A 131 -16.87 -6.15 12.35
N LEU A 132 -17.06 -7.25 11.60
CA LEU A 132 -17.39 -8.55 12.18
C LEU A 132 -16.29 -9.04 13.13
N ALA A 133 -15.03 -8.93 12.72
CA ALA A 133 -13.89 -9.38 13.50
C ALA A 133 -13.64 -8.51 14.75
N ALA A 134 -13.90 -7.21 14.69
CA ALA A 134 -13.90 -6.32 15.86
C ALA A 134 -15.00 -6.74 16.85
N TYR A 135 -16.22 -6.98 16.36
CA TYR A 135 -17.33 -7.46 17.19
C TYR A 135 -17.03 -8.81 17.86
N LYS A 136 -16.45 -9.75 17.11
CA LYS A 136 -16.08 -11.09 17.61
C LYS A 136 -14.74 -11.13 18.34
N LYS A 137 -14.00 -10.01 18.39
CA LYS A 137 -12.66 -9.88 19.01
C LYS A 137 -11.62 -10.85 18.42
N ILE A 138 -11.69 -11.07 17.10
CA ILE A 138 -10.74 -11.91 16.36
C ILE A 138 -9.80 -11.01 15.56
N PRO A 139 -8.47 -11.16 15.67
CA PRO A 139 -7.54 -10.32 14.92
C PRO A 139 -7.59 -10.64 13.42
N ILE A 140 -7.40 -9.60 12.60
CA ILE A 140 -7.18 -9.70 11.17
C ILE A 140 -5.77 -9.21 10.85
N LEU A 141 -5.03 -10.01 10.10
CA LEU A 141 -3.74 -9.65 9.53
C LEU A 141 -3.88 -9.47 8.02
N THR A 142 -3.48 -8.31 7.48
CA THR A 142 -3.55 -8.07 6.04
C THR A 142 -2.38 -7.24 5.53
N GLY A 143 -1.97 -7.49 4.30
CA GLY A 143 -0.93 -6.72 3.60
C GLY A 143 -1.47 -5.56 2.76
N LEU A 144 -2.79 -5.36 2.69
CA LEU A 144 -3.42 -4.35 1.82
C LEU A 144 -4.62 -3.67 2.52
N GLY A 145 -5.59 -3.20 1.74
CA GLY A 145 -6.75 -2.47 2.22
C GLY A 145 -6.45 -1.00 2.47
N ASP A 146 -5.77 -0.35 1.54
CA ASP A 146 -5.14 0.96 1.72
C ASP A 146 -6.18 2.11 1.80
N ILE A 147 -7.43 1.84 1.42
CA ILE A 147 -8.54 2.81 1.34
C ILE A 147 -9.69 2.37 2.25
N ILE A 148 -9.56 2.53 3.56
CA ILE A 148 -10.66 2.28 4.50
C ILE A 148 -11.15 3.62 5.04
N PRO A 149 -12.38 4.05 4.72
CA PRO A 149 -12.94 5.34 5.14
C PRO A 149 -13.52 5.32 6.57
N ILE A 150 -13.11 4.37 7.42
CA ILE A 150 -13.56 4.22 8.80
C ILE A 150 -12.46 4.67 9.78
N HIS A 151 -12.86 5.22 10.93
CA HIS A 151 -11.93 5.55 11.99
C HIS A 151 -11.24 4.30 12.54
N ARG A 152 -9.93 4.40 12.80
CA ARG A 152 -9.15 3.29 13.36
C ARG A 152 -9.72 2.78 14.71
N SER A 153 -10.43 3.63 15.45
CA SER A 153 -11.14 3.25 16.67
C SER A 153 -12.17 2.13 16.46
N ASP A 154 -12.72 2.02 15.25
CA ASP A 154 -13.79 1.06 14.94
C ASP A 154 -13.22 -0.21 14.29
N LEU A 155 -11.90 -0.24 14.05
CA LEU A 155 -11.15 -1.33 13.43
C LEU A 155 -10.14 -1.90 14.44
N THR A 156 -10.57 -2.13 15.68
CA THR A 156 -9.70 -2.52 16.80
C THR A 156 -8.97 -3.84 16.60
N SER A 157 -9.52 -4.73 15.76
CA SER A 157 -8.93 -6.03 15.45
C SER A 157 -8.04 -6.02 14.21
N LEU A 158 -7.94 -4.91 13.48
CA LEU A 158 -7.22 -4.85 12.22
C LEU A 158 -5.73 -4.53 12.41
N ILE A 159 -4.88 -5.46 11.98
CA ILE A 159 -3.43 -5.30 11.88
C ILE A 159 -3.07 -5.27 10.39
N ARG A 160 -2.79 -4.08 9.88
CA ARG A 160 -2.23 -3.89 8.54
C ARG A 160 -0.71 -3.93 8.62
N LEU A 161 -0.09 -4.82 7.84
CA LEU A 161 1.36 -4.98 7.75
C LEU A 161 2.02 -4.05 6.73
N SER A 162 1.21 -3.44 5.87
CA SER A 162 1.64 -2.52 4.81
C SER A 162 1.18 -1.08 5.10
N TYR A 163 1.45 -0.18 4.16
CA TYR A 163 1.12 1.23 4.19
C TYR A 163 -0.39 1.49 4.01
N ASP A 164 -0.83 2.73 4.27
CA ASP A 164 -2.13 3.24 3.84
C ASP A 164 -2.01 4.49 2.95
N MET A 165 -3.13 5.00 2.41
CA MET A 165 -3.10 6.21 1.58
C MET A 165 -2.47 7.43 2.28
N ARG A 166 -2.55 7.51 3.61
CA ARG A 166 -1.94 8.60 4.38
C ARG A 166 -0.43 8.45 4.43
N ASP A 167 0.08 7.24 4.56
CA ASP A 167 1.52 6.97 4.51
C ASP A 167 2.09 7.30 3.12
N LYS A 168 1.37 6.93 2.04
CA LYS A 168 1.76 7.33 0.67
C LYS A 168 1.78 8.85 0.50
N ALA A 169 0.74 9.55 0.97
CA ALA A 169 0.70 11.02 0.90
C ALA A 169 1.81 11.68 1.75
N ARG A 170 2.13 11.13 2.94
CA ARG A 170 3.25 11.59 3.77
C ARG A 170 4.59 11.37 3.08
N ALA A 171 4.79 10.25 2.41
CA ALA A 171 6.01 9.96 1.65
C ALA A 171 6.22 10.99 0.52
N ILE A 172 5.16 11.33 -0.21
CA ILE A 172 5.20 12.41 -1.22
C ILE A 172 5.63 13.74 -0.58
N LEU A 173 4.99 14.15 0.52
CA LEU A 173 5.33 15.41 1.19
C LEU A 173 6.75 15.40 1.77
N ALA A 174 7.21 14.27 2.33
CA ALA A 174 8.57 14.12 2.83
C ALA A 174 9.61 14.24 1.70
N PHE A 175 9.31 13.66 0.54
CA PHE A 175 10.15 13.80 -0.65
C PHE A 175 10.24 15.26 -1.11
N LEU A 176 9.11 15.96 -1.18
CA LEU A 176 9.10 17.40 -1.49
C LEU A 176 9.87 18.23 -0.45
N ASP A 177 9.76 17.87 0.83
CA ASP A 177 10.45 18.55 1.92
C ASP A 177 11.98 18.45 1.77
N TYR A 178 12.46 17.26 1.43
CA TYR A 178 13.88 16.99 1.21
C TYR A 178 14.49 17.93 0.15
N PHE A 179 13.78 18.16 -0.96
CA PHE A 179 14.20 19.08 -2.01
C PHE A 179 13.79 20.54 -1.77
N LYS A 180 13.18 20.84 -0.61
CA LYS A 180 12.65 22.17 -0.25
C LYS A 180 11.60 22.69 -1.24
N TRP A 181 10.88 21.80 -1.92
CA TRP A 181 9.82 22.15 -2.85
C TRP A 181 8.49 22.35 -2.13
N LYS A 182 8.18 23.60 -1.83
CA LYS A 182 7.00 23.96 -1.03
C LYS A 182 5.74 24.16 -1.85
N ILE A 183 5.87 24.43 -3.15
CA ILE A 183 4.77 24.72 -4.05
C ILE A 183 4.74 23.65 -5.14
N PHE A 184 3.60 23.02 -5.34
CA PHE A 184 3.41 22.00 -6.37
C PHE A 184 2.04 22.12 -7.05
N GLY A 185 1.92 21.54 -8.24
CA GLY A 185 0.68 21.35 -8.97
C GLY A 185 0.28 19.88 -8.92
N LEU A 186 -1.02 19.60 -8.91
CA LEU A 186 -1.56 18.24 -8.81
C LEU A 186 -2.40 17.92 -10.04
N VAL A 187 -2.03 16.89 -10.79
CA VAL A 187 -2.84 16.30 -11.85
C VAL A 187 -3.25 14.91 -11.41
N PHE A 188 -4.54 14.58 -11.46
CA PHE A 188 -4.99 13.23 -11.10
C PHE A 188 -6.15 12.73 -11.94
N ARG A 189 -6.26 11.40 -12.03
CA ARG A 189 -7.35 10.76 -12.75
C ARG A 189 -8.65 10.89 -11.97
N PHE A 190 -9.62 11.59 -12.55
CA PHE A 190 -10.97 11.67 -11.98
C PHE A 190 -11.76 10.39 -12.25
N GLY A 191 -12.67 10.08 -11.33
CA GLY A 191 -13.53 8.89 -11.39
C GLY A 191 -12.83 7.59 -10.97
N ASP A 192 -11.55 7.63 -10.62
CA ASP A 192 -10.82 6.48 -10.08
C ASP A 192 -10.72 6.62 -8.55
N VAL A 193 -11.34 5.69 -7.83
CA VAL A 193 -11.43 5.74 -6.35
C VAL A 193 -10.04 5.81 -5.70
N TYR A 194 -9.04 5.12 -6.27
CA TYR A 194 -7.69 5.10 -5.71
C TYR A 194 -7.03 6.48 -5.83
N TYR A 195 -6.98 7.04 -7.04
CA TYR A 195 -6.30 8.33 -7.27
C TYR A 195 -7.07 9.51 -6.67
N ASN A 196 -8.41 9.48 -6.70
CA ASN A 196 -9.24 10.47 -6.02
C ASN A 196 -8.98 10.47 -4.51
N THR A 197 -8.97 9.28 -3.88
CA THR A 197 -8.73 9.18 -2.44
C THR A 197 -7.34 9.68 -2.07
N LEU A 198 -6.31 9.31 -2.85
CA LEU A 198 -4.95 9.78 -2.59
C LEU A 198 -4.83 11.31 -2.73
N ALA A 199 -5.44 11.89 -3.77
CA ALA A 199 -5.50 13.34 -3.94
C ALA A 199 -6.18 14.02 -2.75
N ASP A 200 -7.33 13.50 -2.31
CA ASP A 200 -8.07 14.04 -1.17
C ASP A 200 -7.29 13.92 0.14
N VAL A 201 -6.64 12.78 0.39
CA VAL A 201 -5.80 12.57 1.58
C VAL A 201 -4.61 13.54 1.57
N LEU A 202 -3.93 13.70 0.44
CA LEU A 202 -2.83 14.65 0.29
C LEU A 202 -3.29 16.07 0.58
N LEU A 203 -4.40 16.52 -0.02
CA LEU A 203 -4.95 17.86 0.19
C LEU A 203 -5.46 18.08 1.62
N LYS A 204 -6.01 17.05 2.27
CA LYS A 204 -6.40 17.10 3.69
C LYS A 204 -5.19 17.26 4.58
N LEU A 205 -4.06 16.59 4.29
CA LEU A 205 -2.83 16.74 5.08
C LEU A 205 -2.33 18.18 5.06
N LEU A 206 -2.41 18.90 3.93
CA LEU A 206 -1.98 20.30 3.82
C LEU A 206 -2.69 21.25 4.79
N LYS A 207 -3.89 20.89 5.27
CA LYS A 207 -4.65 21.68 6.25
C LYS A 207 -4.16 21.51 7.69
N LEU A 208 -3.32 20.51 7.96
CA LEU A 208 -2.76 20.28 9.29
C LEU A 208 -1.58 21.22 9.54
N PRO A 209 -1.41 21.74 10.77
CA PRO A 209 -0.30 22.66 11.10
C PRO A 209 1.08 22.15 10.71
N LYS A 210 1.31 20.83 10.77
CA LYS A 210 2.58 20.20 10.39
C LYS A 210 2.93 20.38 8.90
N TYR A 211 1.93 20.45 8.02
CA TYR A 211 2.12 20.51 6.56
C TYR A 211 1.66 21.83 5.94
N SER A 212 1.30 22.83 6.76
CA SER A 212 0.77 24.13 6.31
C SER A 212 1.74 24.94 5.45
N HIS A 213 3.04 24.61 5.50
CA HIS A 213 4.07 25.23 4.67
C HIS A 213 4.10 24.71 3.23
N PHE A 214 3.35 23.66 2.92
CA PHE A 214 3.16 23.17 1.55
C PHE A 214 1.91 23.79 0.93
N LYS A 215 2.00 24.13 -0.36
CA LYS A 215 0.88 24.70 -1.13
C LYS A 215 0.70 23.94 -2.44
N CYS A 216 -0.47 23.32 -2.60
CA CYS A 216 -0.95 22.87 -3.90
C CYS A 216 -1.51 24.11 -4.63
N ASN A 217 -0.75 24.70 -5.56
CA ASN A 217 -1.13 25.98 -6.18
C ASN A 217 -2.21 25.83 -7.24
N CYS A 218 -2.23 24.69 -7.90
CA CYS A 218 -3.22 24.35 -8.91
C CYS A 218 -3.50 22.86 -8.92
N ARG A 219 -4.72 22.52 -9.30
CA ARG A 219 -5.22 21.16 -9.33
C ARG A 219 -6.03 20.96 -10.60
N GLU A 220 -5.64 19.98 -11.38
CA GLU A 220 -6.32 19.59 -12.61
C GLU A 220 -6.69 18.11 -12.55
N THR A 221 -7.72 17.78 -13.31
CA THR A 221 -8.20 16.41 -13.45
C THR A 221 -8.19 15.99 -14.91
N TYR A 222 -7.99 14.70 -15.15
CA TYR A 222 -8.23 14.11 -16.47
C TYR A 222 -9.14 12.89 -16.36
N PHE A 223 -9.82 12.59 -17.46
CA PHE A 223 -10.83 11.55 -17.59
C PHE A 223 -10.40 10.53 -18.64
N ARG A 224 -10.89 9.30 -18.47
CA ARG A 224 -10.83 8.27 -19.50
C ARG A 224 -12.24 7.94 -20.00
N ASP A 225 -12.33 7.49 -21.23
CA ASP A 225 -13.52 6.81 -21.75
C ASP A 225 -13.59 5.33 -21.31
N PHE A 226 -14.59 4.61 -21.82
CA PHE A 226 -14.78 3.18 -21.59
C PHE A 226 -13.66 2.31 -22.19
N ASP A 227 -13.00 2.80 -23.25
CA ASP A 227 -11.86 2.14 -23.89
C ASP A 227 -10.53 2.41 -23.17
N LYS A 228 -10.59 3.12 -22.02
CA LYS A 228 -9.46 3.50 -21.17
C LYS A 228 -8.50 4.46 -21.86
N VAL A 229 -8.98 5.25 -22.81
CA VAL A 229 -8.24 6.31 -23.49
C VAL A 229 -8.50 7.64 -22.80
N ILE A 230 -7.47 8.47 -22.66
CA ILE A 230 -7.63 9.83 -22.11
C ILE A 230 -8.40 10.68 -23.13
N ILE A 231 -9.57 11.17 -22.73
CA ILE A 231 -10.41 12.07 -23.54
C ILE A 231 -10.18 13.54 -23.19
N THR A 232 -9.56 13.82 -22.05
CA THR A 232 -9.23 15.19 -21.65
C THR A 232 -8.14 15.75 -22.53
N ASP A 233 -8.30 17.02 -22.93
CA ASP A 233 -7.26 17.78 -23.61
C ASP A 233 -6.07 18.03 -22.66
N ILE A 234 -5.12 17.10 -22.68
CA ILE A 234 -3.91 17.14 -21.85
C ILE A 234 -3.04 18.34 -22.21
N ASP A 235 -3.06 18.79 -23.47
CA ASP A 235 -2.29 19.95 -23.87
C ASP A 235 -2.73 21.20 -23.10
N LYS A 236 -4.04 21.40 -22.96
CA LYS A 236 -4.60 22.48 -22.12
C LYS A 236 -4.35 22.28 -20.63
N VAL A 237 -4.39 21.05 -20.13
CA VAL A 237 -4.07 20.75 -18.72
C VAL A 237 -2.63 21.17 -18.41
N LEU A 238 -1.69 20.82 -19.28
CA LEU A 238 -0.27 21.18 -19.14
C LEU A 238 -0.04 22.69 -19.27
N GLN A 239 -0.70 23.35 -20.23
CA GLN A 239 -0.66 24.81 -20.36
C GLN A 239 -1.16 25.52 -19.11
N ARG A 240 -2.21 25.02 -18.46
CA ARG A 240 -2.64 25.58 -17.16
C ARG A 240 -1.58 25.33 -16.09
N MET A 241 -0.96 24.16 -16.07
CA MET A 241 0.12 23.83 -15.13
C MET A 241 1.33 24.76 -15.25
N THR A 242 1.73 25.17 -16.47
CA THR A 242 2.88 26.09 -16.65
C THR A 242 2.69 27.43 -15.96
N THR A 243 1.44 27.88 -15.79
CA THR A 243 1.14 29.17 -15.14
C THR A 243 1.23 29.14 -13.62
N CYS A 244 1.20 27.95 -13.01
CA CYS A 244 0.97 27.81 -11.57
C CYS A 244 2.00 26.95 -10.83
N SER A 245 2.71 26.04 -11.48
CA SER A 245 3.72 25.22 -10.80
C SER A 245 4.81 24.69 -11.74
N ARG A 246 6.03 24.56 -11.20
CA ARG A 246 7.15 23.87 -11.85
C ARG A 246 7.31 22.42 -11.37
N ILE A 247 6.82 22.13 -10.16
CA ILE A 247 6.77 20.76 -9.61
C ILE A 247 5.36 20.23 -9.82
N ILE A 248 5.22 19.16 -10.61
CA ILE A 248 3.92 18.62 -11.03
C ILE A 248 3.84 17.16 -10.56
N ILE A 249 2.89 16.89 -9.68
CA ILE A 249 2.61 15.53 -9.19
C ILE A 249 1.48 14.96 -10.04
N ILE A 250 1.71 13.79 -10.64
CA ILE A 250 0.72 13.09 -11.46
C ILE A 250 0.28 11.83 -10.73
N LEU A 251 -1.01 11.76 -10.37
CA LEU A 251 -1.64 10.57 -9.78
C LEU A 251 -2.49 9.89 -10.86
N GLY A 252 -1.90 8.88 -11.48
CA GLY A 252 -2.51 8.17 -12.60
C GLY A 252 -1.83 6.82 -12.83
N GLY A 253 -2.39 6.01 -13.74
CA GLY A 253 -1.75 4.75 -14.13
C GLY A 253 -0.56 5.00 -15.06
N ASP A 254 0.38 4.06 -15.08
CA ASP A 254 1.57 4.03 -15.94
C ASP A 254 1.35 4.57 -17.38
N LYS A 255 0.31 4.07 -18.07
CA LYS A 255 -0.03 4.44 -19.45
C LYS A 255 -0.51 5.89 -19.58
N ASP A 256 -1.24 6.39 -18.58
CA ASP A 256 -1.68 7.79 -18.58
C ASP A 256 -0.52 8.71 -18.35
N VAL A 257 0.31 8.40 -17.34
CA VAL A 257 1.50 9.18 -17.01
C VAL A 257 2.41 9.26 -18.22
N ARG A 258 2.65 8.14 -18.92
CA ARG A 258 3.39 8.14 -20.19
C ARG A 258 2.78 9.10 -21.21
N THR A 259 1.47 9.01 -21.45
CA THR A 259 0.77 9.86 -22.42
C THR A 259 0.90 11.34 -22.07
N ILE A 260 0.75 11.68 -20.78
CA ILE A 260 0.90 13.05 -20.27
C ILE A 260 2.34 13.55 -20.44
N LEU A 261 3.34 12.71 -20.12
CA LEU A 261 4.75 13.07 -20.27
C LEU A 261 5.17 13.24 -21.74
N LEU A 262 4.62 12.47 -22.67
CA LEU A 262 4.84 12.68 -24.11
C LEU A 262 4.30 14.04 -24.56
N LYS A 263 3.09 14.41 -24.11
CA LYS A 263 2.51 15.74 -24.38
C LYS A 263 3.37 16.86 -23.77
N ALA A 264 3.86 16.67 -22.55
CA ALA A 264 4.79 17.60 -21.91
C ALA A 264 6.11 17.75 -22.70
N HIS A 265 6.63 16.65 -23.25
CA HIS A 265 7.81 16.67 -24.12
C HIS A 265 7.58 17.49 -25.39
N HIS A 266 6.44 17.27 -26.06
CA HIS A 266 6.06 18.06 -27.25
C HIS A 266 5.90 19.56 -26.96
N GLN A 267 5.52 19.94 -25.73
CA GLN A 267 5.45 21.34 -25.29
C GLN A 267 6.79 21.88 -24.75
N GLY A 268 7.89 21.14 -24.87
CA GLY A 268 9.22 21.58 -24.39
C GLY A 268 9.40 21.54 -22.88
N MET A 269 8.45 21.00 -22.10
CA MET A 269 8.49 20.99 -20.63
C MET A 269 9.48 19.99 -20.03
N THR A 270 10.22 19.24 -20.86
CA THR A 270 11.16 18.20 -20.41
C THR A 270 12.63 18.63 -20.50
N GLN A 271 12.89 19.92 -20.73
CA GLN A 271 14.24 20.50 -20.86
C GLN A 271 14.86 20.92 -19.51
N GLY A 272 14.30 20.45 -18.39
CA GLY A 272 14.84 20.69 -17.03
C GLY A 272 14.13 21.80 -16.23
N GLU A 273 13.22 22.58 -16.83
CA GLU A 273 12.47 23.61 -16.10
C GLU A 273 11.32 23.07 -15.23
N TYR A 274 10.88 21.84 -15.48
CA TYR A 274 9.78 21.19 -14.77
C TYR A 274 10.24 19.87 -14.17
N VAL A 275 9.67 19.55 -13.01
CA VAL A 275 9.82 18.25 -12.37
C VAL A 275 8.48 17.56 -12.38
N PHE A 276 8.41 16.37 -13.00
CA PHE A 276 7.24 15.50 -12.96
C PHE A 276 7.47 14.38 -11.96
N ILE A 277 6.55 14.23 -11.01
CA ILE A 277 6.60 13.21 -9.97
C ILE A 277 5.44 12.24 -10.18
N TYR A 278 5.75 10.97 -10.41
CA TYR A 278 4.80 9.87 -10.47
C TYR A 278 5.03 8.92 -9.28
N PRO A 279 4.21 8.98 -8.23
CA PRO A 279 4.40 8.18 -7.02
C PRO A 279 3.76 6.79 -7.18
N GLU A 280 4.54 5.83 -7.69
CA GLU A 280 4.15 4.41 -7.81
C GLU A 280 4.82 3.53 -6.75
N LEU A 281 4.12 2.50 -6.27
CA LEU A 281 4.56 1.70 -5.11
C LEU A 281 4.98 0.26 -5.44
N ILE A 282 4.57 -0.30 -6.58
CA ILE A 282 4.89 -1.69 -6.93
C ILE A 282 5.90 -1.72 -8.07
N GLU A 283 7.08 -2.27 -7.77
CA GLU A 283 8.28 -2.28 -8.62
C GLU A 283 8.08 -2.90 -10.01
N ALA A 284 7.12 -3.79 -10.28
CA ALA A 284 6.95 -4.29 -11.66
C ALA A 284 6.44 -3.21 -12.65
N GLU A 285 5.82 -2.13 -12.16
CA GLU A 285 5.46 -0.95 -12.95
C GLU A 285 6.55 0.14 -12.91
N ALA A 286 7.43 0.13 -11.90
CA ALA A 286 8.47 1.14 -11.68
C ALA A 286 9.91 0.73 -12.11
N LEU A 287 10.28 -0.55 -12.01
CA LEU A 287 11.51 -1.16 -12.51
C LEU A 287 11.38 -1.41 -14.02
N GLY A 288 11.22 -0.33 -14.79
CA GLY A 288 12.04 -0.12 -15.98
C GLY A 288 12.14 -1.21 -17.06
N ASN A 289 11.32 -2.27 -17.11
CA ASN A 289 11.26 -3.13 -18.28
C ASN A 289 10.26 -2.52 -19.26
N MET A 290 10.68 -1.38 -19.83
CA MET A 290 10.04 -0.68 -20.95
C MET A 290 8.88 0.28 -20.64
N SER A 291 8.90 1.05 -19.55
CA SER A 291 7.86 2.10 -19.34
C SER A 291 7.93 3.21 -20.39
N TRP A 292 9.14 3.51 -20.90
CA TRP A 292 9.35 4.51 -21.96
C TRP A 292 9.65 3.92 -23.36
N SER A 293 10.23 2.72 -23.43
CA SER A 293 10.79 2.14 -24.67
C SER A 293 9.78 1.38 -25.54
N ARG A 294 8.49 1.73 -25.48
CA ARG A 294 7.51 1.32 -26.49
C ARG A 294 7.54 2.38 -27.59
N GLY A 295 8.32 2.13 -28.64
CA GLY A 295 8.53 3.07 -29.74
C GLY A 295 7.21 3.66 -30.24
N VAL A 296 7.09 4.98 -30.17
CA VAL A 296 6.47 5.72 -31.27
C VAL A 296 7.60 5.86 -32.27
N ALA A 297 7.41 5.40 -33.50
CA ALA A 297 8.39 5.62 -34.55
C ALA A 297 8.73 7.11 -34.56
N CYS A 298 9.96 7.45 -34.19
CA CYS A 298 10.50 8.76 -34.50
C CYS A 298 10.50 8.82 -36.02
N ASN A 299 9.52 9.52 -36.62
CA ASN A 299 9.69 9.98 -37.99
C ASN A 299 10.90 10.90 -37.96
N GLN A 300 12.06 10.31 -38.26
CA GLN A 300 13.22 11.05 -38.72
C GLN A 300 12.75 11.73 -40.01
N THR A 301 12.36 12.99 -39.90
CA THR A 301 12.39 13.88 -41.05
C THR A 301 13.86 13.96 -41.44
N SER A 302 14.20 13.22 -42.49
CA SER A 302 15.42 13.42 -43.26
C SER A 302 15.45 14.89 -43.67
N ILE A 303 16.43 15.59 -43.14
CA ILE A 303 16.89 16.85 -43.69
C ILE A 303 17.75 16.45 -44.89
N ASP A 304 17.20 16.60 -46.08
CA ASP A 304 17.98 16.91 -47.29
C ASP A 304 18.03 18.44 -47.44
#